data_AF-A0A7K2MKS2-F1
#
_entry.id   AF-A0A7K2MKS2-F1
#
_cell.length_a   1.000
_cell.length_b   1.000
_cell.length_c   1.000
_cell.angle_alpha   90.00
_cell.angle_beta   90.00
_cell.angle_gamma   90.00
#
_symmetry.space_group_name_H-M   'P 1'
#
loop_
_entity.id
_entity.type
_entity.pdbx_description
1 polymer ?
#
loop_
_entity_poly.entity_id
_entity_poly.type
_entity_poly.pdbx_seq_one_letter_code
_entity_poly.pdbx_strand_id
1 'polypeptide(L)'
;MTTTHDRTSPSRRRRRVDPPRRGGSTRRRAATARRRRRSTLRITLLTALAVTLLGTAGLGWIYLKLSGNIDTFDGDGLSKNRPEAGSSKGGNVLVIGSDARTDGNSALGGGSKDDVGRSDTAFLLHIHADHKHATAVSIPRDTLLTIPPCKLPDGTWTTTRTNAMFNSAFSVGQTAKGNPACTQNTVEKLTGLRVDHTVVVDFKGFAALTDVVGGVDVCLPGDVHEKDLNPHRTTQGRLLFKKGEQTVAGQ
;
A
#
# COMPACT_ATOMS: atom_id res chain seq x y z
N MET A 1 -129.33 45.45 9.19
CA MET A 1 -128.91 46.42 8.16
C MET A 1 -127.97 47.41 8.85
N THR A 2 -126.83 47.75 8.22
CA THR A 2 -125.78 48.72 8.62
C THR A 2 -124.90 48.37 9.85
N THR A 3 -123.66 47.90 9.63
CA THR A 3 -122.33 48.61 9.69
C THR A 3 -121.85 48.84 11.13
N THR A 4 -120.61 48.51 11.58
CA THR A 4 -119.30 48.98 11.07
C THR A 4 -118.13 48.22 11.77
N HIS A 5 -116.94 48.29 11.16
CA HIS A 5 -115.65 47.62 11.45
C HIS A 5 -114.97 47.87 12.82
N ASP A 6 -114.10 46.92 13.24
CA ASP A 6 -112.72 47.26 13.68
C ASP A 6 -111.70 46.10 13.49
N ARG A 7 -110.43 46.49 13.35
CA ARG A 7 -109.22 45.81 12.88
C ARG A 7 -108.56 44.89 13.92
N THR A 8 -107.77 43.92 13.45
CA THR A 8 -106.45 43.59 14.05
C THR A 8 -105.52 42.90 13.04
N SER A 9 -104.24 43.25 13.13
CA SER A 9 -103.12 42.98 12.21
C SER A 9 -102.43 41.63 12.46
N PRO A 10 -101.88 40.93 11.44
CA PRO A 10 -101.02 39.77 11.67
C PRO A 10 -99.54 40.17 11.78
N SER A 11 -98.83 39.62 12.77
CA SER A 11 -97.41 39.84 13.01
C SER A 11 -96.55 38.85 12.22
N ARG A 12 -95.56 39.40 11.51
CA ARG A 12 -94.58 38.68 10.67
C ARG A 12 -93.29 38.49 11.49
N ARG A 13 -92.82 37.26 11.72
CA ARG A 13 -91.44 37.02 12.22
C ARG A 13 -90.77 35.78 11.61
N ARG A 14 -89.92 36.08 10.60
CA ARG A 14 -88.55 35.60 10.28
C ARG A 14 -88.16 34.13 10.58
N ARG A 15 -87.99 33.36 9.50
CA ARG A 15 -87.09 32.19 9.42
C ARG A 15 -85.64 32.63 9.70
N ARG A 16 -84.96 31.95 10.63
CA ARG A 16 -83.49 31.96 10.73
C ARG A 16 -82.91 31.03 9.67
N VAL A 17 -81.91 31.53 8.95
CA VAL A 17 -80.99 30.74 8.12
C VAL A 17 -79.68 30.69 8.89
N ASP A 18 -79.21 29.49 9.23
CA ASP A 18 -77.92 29.29 9.86
C ASP A 18 -76.77 29.36 8.84
N PRO A 19 -75.61 29.95 9.19
CA PRO A 19 -74.44 29.99 8.30
C PRO A 19 -73.64 28.68 8.37
N PRO A 20 -72.88 28.33 7.32
CA PRO A 20 -72.04 27.14 7.36
C PRO A 20 -70.81 27.36 8.25
N ARG A 21 -70.57 26.44 9.17
CA ARG A 21 -69.34 26.35 9.98
C ARG A 21 -68.13 26.08 9.07
N ARG A 22 -67.29 27.09 8.83
CA ARG A 22 -65.88 26.91 8.44
C ARG A 22 -65.04 26.90 9.72
N GLY A 23 -64.41 25.77 10.04
CA GLY A 23 -63.54 25.66 11.22
C GLY A 23 -62.50 24.56 11.12
N GLY A 24 -61.25 24.96 10.86
CA GLY A 24 -60.10 24.45 11.64
C GLY A 24 -59.27 23.29 11.09
N SER A 25 -58.75 23.36 9.86
CA SER A 25 -57.72 22.43 9.34
C SER A 25 -56.29 22.66 9.89
N THR A 26 -56.10 23.54 10.88
CA THR A 26 -54.78 24.01 11.33
C THR A 26 -54.07 23.14 12.37
N ARG A 27 -54.75 22.22 13.07
CA ARG A 27 -54.11 21.34 14.08
C ARG A 27 -53.34 20.15 13.50
N ARG A 28 -53.58 19.73 12.25
CA ARG A 28 -52.86 18.58 11.63
C ARG A 28 -51.45 18.91 11.13
N ARG A 29 -51.10 20.20 10.94
CA ARG A 29 -49.77 20.62 10.44
C ARG A 29 -48.66 20.64 11.50
N ALA A 30 -49.00 20.84 12.78
CA ALA A 30 -48.00 20.89 13.86
C ALA A 30 -47.50 19.50 14.29
N ALA A 31 -48.39 18.49 14.32
CA ALA A 31 -48.03 17.11 14.66
C ALA A 31 -47.15 16.44 13.57
N THR A 32 -47.37 16.79 12.31
CA THR A 32 -46.59 16.30 11.16
C THR A 32 -45.18 16.91 11.12
N ALA A 33 -45.00 18.18 11.50
CA ALA A 33 -43.68 18.82 11.59
C ALA A 33 -42.78 18.19 12.67
N ARG A 34 -43.33 17.87 13.86
CA ARG A 34 -42.58 17.25 14.97
C ARG A 34 -42.23 15.78 14.68
N ARG A 35 -43.09 15.06 13.95
CA ARG A 35 -42.84 13.69 13.48
C ARG A 35 -41.80 13.65 12.34
N ARG A 36 -41.82 14.64 11.43
CA ARG A 36 -40.79 14.81 10.38
C ARG A 36 -39.41 15.10 10.97
N ARG A 37 -39.28 16.02 11.94
CA ARG A 37 -37.98 16.32 12.59
C ARG A 37 -37.34 15.11 13.28
N ARG A 38 -38.13 14.25 13.94
CA ARG A 38 -37.61 13.01 14.54
C ARG A 38 -37.23 11.95 13.49
N SER A 39 -37.90 11.95 12.34
CA SER A 39 -37.57 11.07 11.21
C SER A 39 -36.29 11.51 10.50
N THR A 40 -36.10 12.81 10.25
CA THR A 40 -34.87 13.32 9.63
C THR A 40 -33.66 13.10 10.54
N LEU A 41 -33.82 13.30 11.85
CA LEU A 41 -32.73 13.12 12.82
C LEU A 41 -32.31 11.64 12.94
N ARG A 42 -33.28 10.72 12.89
CA ARG A 42 -33.02 9.27 12.81
C ARG A 42 -32.34 8.87 11.51
N ILE A 43 -32.79 9.42 10.38
CA ILE A 43 -32.18 9.15 9.07
C ILE A 43 -30.74 9.65 9.07
N THR A 44 -30.46 10.87 9.55
CA THR A 44 -29.10 11.40 9.65
C THR A 44 -28.20 10.60 10.59
N LEU A 45 -28.74 10.09 11.70
CA LEU A 45 -27.99 9.23 12.62
C LEU A 45 -27.68 7.87 11.99
N LEU A 46 -28.64 7.28 11.28
CA LEU A 46 -28.44 6.02 10.58
C LEU A 46 -27.47 6.16 9.41
N THR A 47 -27.55 7.25 8.64
CA THR A 47 -26.58 7.52 7.57
C THR A 47 -25.20 7.81 8.12
N ALA A 48 -25.09 8.59 9.21
CA ALA A 48 -23.80 8.82 9.87
C ALA A 48 -23.19 7.50 10.36
N LEU A 49 -23.98 6.65 11.04
CA LEU A 49 -23.54 5.34 11.52
C LEU A 49 -23.09 4.43 10.36
N ALA A 50 -23.86 4.39 9.27
CA ALA A 50 -23.53 3.61 8.09
C ALA A 50 -22.23 4.10 7.43
N VAL A 51 -22.04 5.41 7.30
CA VAL A 51 -20.81 6.01 6.76
C VAL A 51 -19.62 5.69 7.67
N THR A 52 -19.76 5.80 8.99
CA THR A 52 -18.68 5.47 9.93
C THR A 52 -18.32 3.99 9.85
N LEU A 53 -19.31 3.09 9.85
CA LEU A 53 -19.07 1.64 9.74
C LEU A 53 -18.40 1.27 8.42
N LEU A 54 -18.88 1.80 7.29
CA LEU A 54 -18.28 1.58 5.98
C LEU A 54 -16.88 2.19 5.89
N GLY A 55 -16.67 3.37 6.48
CA GLY A 55 -15.36 4.02 6.56
C GLY A 55 -14.36 3.19 7.37
N THR A 56 -14.75 2.72 8.56
CA THR A 56 -13.89 1.86 9.39
C THR A 56 -13.63 0.50 8.76
N ALA A 57 -14.63 -0.10 8.12
CA ALA A 57 -14.48 -1.38 7.42
C ALA A 57 -13.59 -1.23 6.18
N GLY A 58 -13.74 -0.13 5.43
CA GLY A 58 -12.89 0.19 4.29
C GLY A 58 -11.44 0.43 4.70
N LEU A 59 -11.21 1.23 5.75
CA LEU A 59 -9.87 1.46 6.31
C LEU A 59 -9.25 0.16 6.85
N GLY A 60 -10.04 -0.66 7.56
CA GLY A 60 -9.61 -1.97 8.04
C GLY A 60 -9.27 -2.93 6.90
N TRP A 61 -10.06 -2.94 5.83
CA TRP A 61 -9.78 -3.74 4.65
C TRP A 61 -8.52 -3.27 3.92
N ILE A 62 -8.32 -1.95 3.77
CA ILE A 62 -7.07 -1.39 3.22
C ILE A 62 -5.88 -1.80 4.09
N TYR A 63 -5.98 -1.67 5.41
CA TYR A 63 -4.93 -2.05 6.34
C TYR A 63 -4.59 -3.54 6.25
N LEU A 64 -5.60 -4.42 6.20
CA LEU A 64 -5.41 -5.86 6.07
C LEU A 64 -4.83 -6.24 4.70
N LYS A 65 -5.26 -5.57 3.63
CA LYS A 65 -4.71 -5.78 2.29
C LYS A 65 -3.25 -5.31 2.19
N LEU A 66 -2.92 -4.21 2.86
CA LEU A 66 -1.56 -3.67 2.90
C LEU A 66 -0.64 -4.54 3.76
N SER A 67 -1.12 -5.02 4.91
CA SER A 67 -0.35 -5.85 5.84
C SER A 67 -0.20 -7.30 5.35
N GLY A 68 -1.22 -7.86 4.71
CA GLY A 68 -1.22 -9.24 4.22
C GLY A 68 -0.35 -9.49 2.98
N ASN A 69 0.12 -8.43 2.32
CA ASN A 69 1.02 -8.50 1.17
C ASN A 69 2.49 -8.20 1.53
N ILE A 70 2.81 -7.97 2.81
CA ILE A 70 4.18 -7.71 3.27
C ILE A 70 4.68 -8.95 4.01
N ASP A 71 5.57 -9.71 3.37
CA ASP A 71 6.32 -10.77 4.03
C ASP A 71 7.38 -10.12 4.95
N THR A 72 7.20 -10.22 6.26
CA THR A 72 8.20 -9.76 7.24
C THR A 72 9.04 -10.95 7.72
N PHE A 73 10.36 -10.80 7.77
CA PHE A 73 11.20 -11.76 8.48
C PHE A 73 11.31 -11.35 9.95
N ASP A 74 11.41 -12.34 10.83
CA ASP A 74 11.43 -12.12 12.27
C ASP A 74 12.74 -11.44 12.71
N GLY A 75 12.62 -10.48 13.65
CA GLY A 75 13.76 -9.77 14.23
C GLY A 75 14.70 -10.70 15.00
N ASP A 76 14.22 -11.88 15.37
CA ASP A 76 15.00 -13.00 15.89
C ASP A 76 16.16 -13.45 15.00
N GLY A 77 16.09 -13.18 13.68
CA GLY A 77 17.16 -13.47 12.74
C GLY A 77 18.36 -12.53 12.81
N LEU A 78 18.19 -11.40 13.51
CA LEU A 78 19.20 -10.35 13.60
C LEU A 78 20.26 -10.71 14.64
N SER A 79 21.48 -10.24 14.40
CA SER A 79 22.59 -10.40 15.35
C SER A 79 22.16 -9.90 16.74
N LYS A 80 22.64 -10.54 17.81
CA LYS A 80 22.44 -10.02 19.18
C LYS A 80 23.32 -8.80 19.45
N ASN A 81 24.45 -8.70 18.76
CA ASN A 81 25.43 -7.62 18.88
C ASN A 81 25.31 -6.71 17.66
N ARG A 82 24.22 -5.95 17.59
CA ARG A 82 23.99 -4.96 16.53
C ARG A 82 24.59 -3.63 16.94
N PRO A 83 24.99 -2.77 15.98
CA PRO A 83 25.30 -1.39 16.27
C PRO A 83 24.17 -0.71 17.05
N GLU A 84 24.54 0.24 17.92
CA GLU A 84 23.56 1.05 18.64
C GLU A 84 22.72 1.84 17.65
N ALA A 85 21.44 2.00 17.95
CA ALA A 85 20.59 2.91 17.21
C ALA A 85 21.11 4.33 17.44
N GLY A 86 21.47 5.02 16.35
CA GLY A 86 21.90 6.41 16.44
C GLY A 86 20.81 7.28 17.06
N SER A 87 21.20 8.38 17.73
CA SER A 87 20.24 9.32 18.34
C SER A 87 19.51 10.21 17.32
N SER A 88 19.82 10.05 16.02
CA SER A 88 19.19 10.84 14.96
C SER A 88 17.77 10.34 14.69
N LYS A 89 16.86 11.24 14.30
CA LYS A 89 15.53 10.87 13.80
C LYS A 89 15.55 10.36 12.35
N GLY A 90 16.73 10.35 11.70
CA GLY A 90 16.91 9.71 10.40
C GLY A 90 16.98 8.19 10.53
N GLY A 91 16.77 7.48 9.43
CA GLY A 91 16.70 6.01 9.42
C GLY A 91 17.47 5.41 8.25
N ASN A 92 18.01 4.21 8.47
CA ASN A 92 18.73 3.43 7.48
C ASN A 92 17.85 2.29 6.97
N VAL A 93 17.61 2.28 5.66
CA VAL A 93 16.86 1.25 4.95
C VAL A 93 17.81 0.46 4.05
N LEU A 94 17.98 -0.83 4.31
CA LEU A 94 18.67 -1.73 3.41
C LEU A 94 17.71 -2.19 2.32
N VAL A 95 18.03 -1.89 1.07
CA VAL A 95 17.26 -2.36 -0.09
C VAL A 95 18.04 -3.46 -0.79
N ILE A 96 17.39 -4.60 -1.01
CA ILE A 96 17.94 -5.79 -1.64
C ILE A 96 17.11 -6.12 -2.88
N GLY A 97 17.73 -6.08 -4.05
CA GLY A 97 17.19 -6.64 -5.28
C GLY A 97 17.49 -8.13 -5.34
N SER A 98 16.45 -8.96 -5.27
CA SER A 98 16.55 -10.42 -5.32
C SER A 98 16.27 -10.92 -6.73
N ASP A 99 17.16 -11.78 -7.24
CA ASP A 99 16.95 -12.52 -8.49
C ASP A 99 16.24 -13.87 -8.27
N ALA A 100 15.68 -14.11 -7.07
CA ALA A 100 14.99 -15.34 -6.73
C ALA A 100 13.93 -15.68 -7.79
N ARG A 101 14.14 -16.81 -8.49
CA ARG A 101 13.33 -17.23 -9.65
C ARG A 101 12.08 -18.05 -9.26
N THR A 102 11.73 -18.06 -7.98
CA THR A 102 10.48 -18.63 -7.44
C THR A 102 9.28 -17.73 -7.80
N ASP A 103 8.06 -18.25 -7.67
CA ASP A 103 6.80 -17.46 -7.77
C ASP A 103 6.58 -16.69 -9.09
N GLY A 104 7.07 -17.21 -10.22
CA GLY A 104 6.80 -16.68 -11.57
C GLY A 104 7.91 -15.79 -12.15
N ASN A 105 9.00 -15.55 -11.40
CA ASN A 105 10.16 -14.78 -11.88
C ASN A 105 11.03 -15.53 -12.92
N SER A 106 10.82 -16.83 -13.11
CA SER A 106 11.57 -17.64 -14.11
C SER A 106 11.43 -17.19 -15.57
N ALA A 107 10.38 -16.43 -15.90
CA ALA A 107 10.19 -15.87 -17.25
C ALA A 107 10.94 -14.54 -17.48
N LEU A 108 11.36 -13.86 -16.41
CA LEU A 108 11.91 -12.50 -16.44
C LEU A 108 13.45 -12.47 -16.34
N GLY A 109 14.10 -13.59 -15.97
CA GLY A 109 15.55 -13.72 -15.93
C GLY A 109 16.00 -15.08 -16.46
N GLY A 110 16.98 -15.13 -17.36
CA GLY A 110 17.55 -16.39 -17.86
C GLY A 110 18.14 -17.24 -16.72
N GLY A 111 17.88 -18.56 -16.71
CA GLY A 111 18.38 -19.52 -15.70
C GLY A 111 17.34 -20.58 -15.25
N SER A 112 17.79 -21.60 -14.51
CA SER A 112 16.96 -22.74 -14.05
C SER A 112 16.11 -22.41 -12.81
N LYS A 113 14.98 -23.11 -12.64
CA LYS A 113 13.94 -22.89 -11.61
C LYS A 113 14.36 -23.26 -10.17
N ASP A 114 15.47 -23.97 -10.01
CA ASP A 114 15.96 -24.50 -8.73
C ASP A 114 17.03 -23.62 -8.07
N ASP A 115 17.33 -22.44 -8.64
CA ASP A 115 18.39 -21.58 -8.13
C ASP A 115 17.94 -20.85 -6.85
N VAL A 116 18.71 -21.04 -5.79
CA VAL A 116 18.54 -20.32 -4.53
C VAL A 116 18.78 -18.84 -4.82
N GLY A 117 17.76 -17.99 -4.65
CA GLY A 117 17.84 -16.57 -4.97
C GLY A 117 19.10 -15.90 -4.42
N ARG A 118 19.74 -15.09 -5.24
CA ARG A 118 20.90 -14.25 -4.91
C ARG A 118 20.45 -12.79 -4.87
N SER A 119 21.22 -11.98 -4.14
CA SER A 119 21.07 -10.52 -4.25
C SER A 119 21.95 -10.03 -5.40
N ASP A 120 21.30 -9.56 -6.46
CA ASP A 120 22.00 -8.96 -7.61
C ASP A 120 22.25 -7.47 -7.40
N THR A 121 21.43 -6.83 -6.56
CA THR A 121 21.56 -5.42 -6.20
C THR A 121 21.38 -5.26 -4.71
N ALA A 122 22.24 -4.48 -4.06
CA ALA A 122 22.03 -4.07 -2.69
C ALA A 122 22.55 -2.65 -2.48
N PHE A 123 21.78 -1.84 -1.77
CA PHE A 123 22.22 -0.51 -1.36
C PHE A 123 21.63 -0.13 -0.01
N LEU A 124 22.38 0.66 0.75
CA LEU A 124 21.93 1.27 1.99
C LEU A 124 21.42 2.67 1.69
N LEU A 125 20.13 2.90 1.98
CA LEU A 125 19.46 4.19 1.84
C LEU A 125 19.35 4.84 3.22
N HIS A 126 20.02 5.97 3.41
CA HIS A 126 19.84 6.81 4.59
C HIS A 126 18.80 7.90 4.30
N ILE A 127 17.72 7.93 5.06
CA ILE A 127 16.70 8.97 5.02
C ILE A 127 16.98 9.96 6.14
N HIS A 128 17.18 11.22 5.78
CA HIS A 128 17.49 12.28 6.74
C HIS A 128 16.28 12.58 7.63
N ALA A 129 16.54 13.13 8.83
CA ALA A 129 15.50 13.48 9.80
C ALA A 129 14.46 14.50 9.30
N ASP A 130 14.78 15.25 8.24
CA ASP A 130 13.86 16.19 7.60
C ASP A 130 12.90 15.52 6.60
N HIS A 131 13.12 14.24 6.29
CA HIS A 131 12.39 13.45 5.29
C HIS A 131 12.36 14.08 3.89
N LYS A 132 13.29 14.99 3.59
CA LYS A 132 13.41 15.68 2.30
C LYS A 132 14.65 15.25 1.54
N HIS A 133 15.64 14.71 2.24
CA HIS A 133 16.89 14.24 1.66
C HIS A 133 17.09 12.76 1.93
N ALA A 134 17.68 12.08 0.95
CA ALA A 134 18.12 10.70 1.09
C ALA A 134 19.46 10.49 0.38
N THR A 135 20.31 9.65 0.97
CA THR A 135 21.59 9.25 0.40
C THR A 135 21.61 7.74 0.23
N ALA A 136 21.93 7.26 -0.97
CA ALA A 136 22.04 5.82 -1.25
C ALA A 136 23.50 5.44 -1.52
N VAL A 137 23.95 4.34 -0.93
CA VAL A 137 25.29 3.77 -1.17
C VAL A 137 25.14 2.31 -1.58
N SER A 138 25.56 1.99 -2.79
CA SER A 138 25.54 0.63 -3.31
C SER A 138 26.63 -0.24 -2.70
N ILE A 139 26.29 -1.49 -2.40
CA ILE A 139 27.20 -2.53 -1.93
C ILE A 139 27.43 -3.50 -3.10
N PRO A 140 28.65 -3.55 -3.68
CA PRO A 140 28.93 -4.42 -4.81
C PRO A 140 28.74 -5.90 -4.44
N ARG A 141 28.05 -6.65 -5.32
CA ARG A 141 27.68 -8.06 -5.11
C ARG A 141 28.87 -8.98 -4.82
N ASP A 142 30.02 -8.69 -5.43
CA ASP A 142 31.24 -9.50 -5.38
C ASP A 142 32.23 -9.00 -4.32
N THR A 143 31.80 -8.09 -3.43
CA THR A 143 32.61 -7.62 -2.30
C THR A 143 32.97 -8.82 -1.42
N LEU A 144 34.27 -9.05 -1.23
CA LEU A 144 34.77 -10.13 -0.41
C LEU A 144 34.81 -9.70 1.06
N LEU A 145 34.07 -10.41 1.91
CA LEU A 145 33.91 -10.05 3.32
C LEU A 145 33.63 -11.27 4.20
N THR A 146 33.51 -11.02 5.50
CA THR A 146 33.10 -12.01 6.49
C THR A 146 31.62 -11.89 6.75
N ILE A 147 30.87 -12.96 6.48
CA ILE A 147 29.44 -13.07 6.78
C ILE A 147 29.32 -13.60 8.22
N PRO A 148 28.74 -12.83 9.16
CA PRO A 148 28.50 -13.29 10.53
C PRO A 148 27.38 -14.35 10.59
N PRO A 149 27.28 -15.09 11.69
CA PRO A 149 26.16 -16.00 11.95
C PRO A 149 24.80 -15.29 11.85
N CYS A 150 23.82 -16.00 11.32
CA CYS A 150 22.43 -15.57 11.22
C CYS A 150 21.50 -16.76 11.47
N LYS A 151 20.29 -16.48 11.97
CA LYS A 151 19.27 -17.51 12.21
C LYS A 151 18.65 -17.94 10.88
N LEU A 152 18.44 -19.24 10.72
CA LEU A 152 17.72 -19.84 9.61
C LEU A 152 16.23 -20.02 9.98
N PRO A 153 15.34 -20.20 8.99
CA PRO A 153 13.90 -20.41 9.27
C PRO A 153 13.60 -21.66 10.10
N ASP A 154 14.47 -22.67 10.10
CA ASP A 154 14.37 -23.86 10.95
C ASP A 154 14.77 -23.61 12.41
N GLY A 155 15.18 -22.38 12.74
CA GLY A 155 15.61 -21.96 14.08
C GLY A 155 17.08 -22.20 14.37
N THR A 156 17.82 -22.86 13.48
CA THR A 156 19.27 -23.06 13.63
C THR A 156 20.05 -21.80 13.29
N TRP A 157 21.33 -21.76 13.66
CA TRP A 157 22.22 -20.65 13.35
C TRP A 157 23.30 -21.13 12.39
N THR A 158 23.63 -20.29 11.41
CA THR A 158 24.76 -20.53 10.52
C THR A 158 26.10 -20.27 11.22
N THR A 159 27.17 -20.82 10.67
CA THR A 159 28.53 -20.49 11.09
C THR A 159 29.06 -19.28 10.34
N THR A 160 30.04 -18.59 10.94
CA THR A 160 30.75 -17.50 10.27
C THR A 160 31.39 -18.00 8.97
N ARG A 161 31.21 -17.25 7.88
CA ARG A 161 31.88 -17.52 6.59
C ARG A 161 32.86 -16.39 6.30
N THR A 162 34.14 -16.72 6.21
CA THR A 162 35.19 -15.77 5.80
C THR A 162 35.41 -15.87 4.29
N ASN A 163 35.92 -14.80 3.68
CA ASN A 163 36.19 -14.73 2.24
C ASN A 163 34.98 -15.12 1.37
N ALA A 164 33.80 -14.64 1.76
CA ALA A 164 32.58 -14.86 1.02
C ALA A 164 32.20 -13.60 0.24
N MET A 165 31.68 -13.78 -0.97
CA MET A 165 31.09 -12.67 -1.74
C MET A 165 29.80 -12.22 -1.06
N PHE A 166 29.57 -10.91 -1.00
CA PHE A 166 28.41 -10.31 -0.35
C PHE A 166 27.07 -10.90 -0.81
N ASN A 167 26.90 -11.13 -2.12
CA ASN A 167 25.66 -11.68 -2.68
C ASN A 167 25.24 -13.02 -2.05
N SER A 168 26.21 -13.81 -1.61
CA SER A 168 25.97 -15.11 -0.99
C SER A 168 25.31 -15.00 0.38
N ALA A 169 25.40 -13.84 1.05
CA ALA A 169 24.75 -13.58 2.34
C ALA A 169 23.23 -13.74 2.25
N PHE A 170 22.63 -13.34 1.12
CA PHE A 170 21.20 -13.50 0.88
C PHE A 170 20.81 -14.97 0.64
N SER A 171 21.69 -15.76 0.05
CA SER A 171 21.44 -17.18 -0.23
C SER A 171 21.82 -18.11 0.94
N VAL A 172 22.36 -17.58 2.04
CA VAL A 172 22.73 -18.38 3.22
C VAL A 172 21.49 -19.09 3.78
N GLY A 173 21.61 -20.40 3.98
CA GLY A 173 20.51 -21.26 4.44
C GLY A 173 19.70 -21.92 3.33
N GLN A 174 20.01 -21.63 2.05
CA GLN A 174 19.36 -22.24 0.88
C GLN A 174 17.82 -22.13 0.88
N THR A 175 17.30 -21.08 1.49
CA THR A 175 15.87 -20.82 1.52
C THR A 175 15.43 -20.31 0.15
N ALA A 176 14.34 -20.84 -0.39
CA ALA A 176 13.84 -20.48 -1.71
C ALA A 176 13.64 -18.96 -1.91
N LYS A 177 13.24 -18.24 -0.85
CA LYS A 177 13.05 -16.78 -0.84
C LYS A 177 14.28 -15.96 -0.40
N GLY A 178 15.41 -16.61 -0.10
CA GLY A 178 16.58 -16.00 0.52
C GLY A 178 16.41 -15.68 2.02
N ASN A 179 17.50 -15.25 2.67
CA ASN A 179 17.58 -14.87 4.08
C ASN A 179 18.05 -13.41 4.22
N PRO A 180 17.11 -12.45 4.29
CA PRO A 180 17.43 -11.02 4.39
C PRO A 180 18.17 -10.68 5.69
N ALA A 181 17.94 -11.43 6.77
CA ALA A 181 18.58 -11.19 8.06
C ALA A 181 20.10 -11.44 7.99
N CYS A 182 20.55 -12.46 7.26
CA CYS A 182 21.98 -12.69 7.01
C CYS A 182 22.62 -11.52 6.26
N THR A 183 21.91 -10.98 5.26
CA THR A 183 22.38 -9.82 4.49
C THR A 183 22.47 -8.59 5.38
N GLN A 184 21.42 -8.31 6.18
CA GLN A 184 21.42 -7.20 7.12
C GLN A 184 22.56 -7.30 8.15
N ASN A 185 22.74 -8.46 8.79
CA ASN A 185 23.83 -8.65 9.76
C ASN A 185 25.21 -8.41 9.11
N THR A 186 25.35 -8.78 7.84
CA THR A 186 26.57 -8.53 7.06
C THR A 186 26.79 -7.04 6.81
N VAL A 187 25.74 -6.30 6.42
CA VAL A 187 25.81 -4.85 6.22
C VAL A 187 26.14 -4.11 7.52
N GLU A 188 25.49 -4.47 8.62
CA GLU A 188 25.78 -3.88 9.93
C GLU A 188 27.21 -4.17 10.38
N LYS A 189 27.73 -5.37 10.10
CA LYS A 189 29.12 -5.73 10.40
C LYS A 189 30.12 -4.99 9.52
N LEU A 190 29.79 -4.79 8.25
CA LEU A 190 30.63 -4.10 7.26
C LEU A 190 30.72 -2.60 7.54
N THR A 191 29.58 -1.97 7.85
CA THR A 191 29.47 -0.51 7.93
C THR A 191 29.56 0.02 9.36
N GLY A 192 29.26 -0.80 10.35
CA GLY A 192 29.06 -0.35 11.73
C GLY A 192 27.79 0.48 11.92
N LEU A 193 26.93 0.59 10.90
CA LEU A 193 25.67 1.33 10.97
C LEU A 193 24.53 0.40 11.32
N ARG A 194 23.62 0.87 12.17
CA ARG A 194 22.36 0.18 12.47
C ARG A 194 21.44 0.26 11.26
N VAL A 195 20.91 -0.88 10.82
CA VAL A 195 19.85 -0.93 9.80
C VAL A 195 18.50 -0.98 10.50
N ASP A 196 17.62 -0.03 10.19
CA ASP A 196 16.30 0.10 10.83
C ASP A 196 15.24 -0.71 10.09
N HIS A 197 15.33 -0.72 8.76
CA HIS A 197 14.42 -1.45 7.90
C HIS A 197 15.17 -2.20 6.80
N THR A 198 14.63 -3.35 6.40
CA THR A 198 15.14 -4.12 5.25
C THR A 198 13.99 -4.38 4.30
N VAL A 199 14.18 -4.05 3.03
CA VAL A 199 13.22 -4.24 1.95
C VAL A 199 13.85 -5.16 0.91
N VAL A 200 13.13 -6.21 0.55
CA VAL A 200 13.51 -7.10 -0.56
C VAL A 200 12.55 -6.84 -1.71
N VAL A 201 13.10 -6.56 -2.88
CA VAL A 201 12.34 -6.34 -4.11
C VAL A 201 12.80 -7.37 -5.12
N ASP A 202 11.86 -8.12 -5.70
CA ASP A 202 12.15 -9.05 -6.80
C ASP A 202 11.90 -8.39 -8.16
N PHE A 203 12.24 -9.08 -9.25
CA PHE A 203 12.10 -8.52 -10.60
C PHE A 203 10.65 -8.16 -10.95
N LYS A 204 9.69 -9.01 -10.59
CA LYS A 204 8.27 -8.72 -10.83
C LYS A 204 7.79 -7.52 -10.03
N GLY A 205 8.20 -7.40 -8.77
CA GLY A 205 7.90 -6.24 -7.93
C GLY A 205 8.48 -4.96 -8.52
N PHE A 206 9.73 -5.02 -9.01
CA PHE A 206 10.35 -3.88 -9.68
C PHE A 206 9.63 -3.49 -10.98
N ALA A 207 9.31 -4.46 -11.85
CA ALA A 207 8.56 -4.23 -13.09
C ALA A 207 7.21 -3.56 -12.81
N ALA A 208 6.44 -4.09 -11.85
CA ALA A 208 5.17 -3.51 -11.44
C ALA A 208 5.31 -2.07 -10.90
N LEU A 209 6.38 -1.78 -10.14
CA LEU A 209 6.67 -0.43 -9.67
C LEU A 209 6.94 0.52 -10.84
N THR A 210 7.73 0.09 -11.83
CA THR A 210 8.02 0.91 -13.01
C THR A 210 6.77 1.21 -13.84
N ASP A 211 5.85 0.26 -13.96
CA ASP A 211 4.59 0.47 -14.68
C ASP A 211 3.69 1.49 -13.98
N VAL A 212 3.63 1.43 -12.65
CA VAL A 212 2.81 2.35 -11.84
C VAL A 212 3.32 3.79 -11.93
N VAL A 213 4.64 3.99 -12.00
CA VAL A 213 5.23 5.34 -12.11
C VAL A 213 5.25 5.87 -13.55
N GLY A 214 4.79 5.09 -14.52
CA GLY A 214 4.71 5.48 -15.94
C GLY A 214 5.99 5.24 -16.73
N GLY A 215 6.85 4.34 -16.27
CA GLY A 215 8.16 4.06 -16.83
C GLY A 215 9.28 4.88 -16.19
N VAL A 216 10.51 4.58 -16.58
CA VAL A 216 11.74 5.22 -16.11
C VAL A 216 12.54 5.68 -17.31
N ASP A 217 12.95 6.93 -17.30
CA ASP A 217 13.82 7.48 -18.34
C ASP A 217 15.26 7.01 -18.14
N VAL A 218 15.81 6.39 -19.18
CA VAL A 218 17.18 5.89 -19.21
C VAL A 218 17.91 6.41 -20.43
N CYS A 219 19.20 6.72 -20.28
CA CYS A 219 20.06 7.09 -21.39
C CYS A 219 21.06 5.95 -21.65
N LEU A 220 20.86 5.25 -22.76
CA LEU A 220 21.73 4.13 -23.12
C LEU A 220 22.97 4.62 -23.89
N PRO A 221 24.18 4.17 -23.52
CA PRO A 221 25.40 4.57 -24.21
C PRO A 221 25.52 3.97 -25.63
N GLY A 222 24.78 2.90 -25.92
CA GLY A 222 24.78 2.19 -27.19
C GLY A 222 23.48 1.43 -27.43
N ASP A 223 23.32 0.95 -28.67
CA ASP A 223 22.20 0.09 -29.07
C ASP A 223 22.29 -1.27 -28.37
N VAL A 224 21.17 -1.77 -27.86
CA VAL A 224 21.06 -3.09 -27.21
C VAL A 224 20.26 -4.02 -28.11
N HIS A 225 20.86 -5.16 -28.45
CA HIS A 225 20.28 -6.20 -29.29
C HIS A 225 20.00 -7.48 -28.48
N GLU A 226 19.18 -8.36 -29.03
CA GLU A 226 18.88 -9.68 -28.45
C GLU A 226 20.14 -10.54 -28.17
N LYS A 227 21.20 -10.37 -28.96
CA LYS A 227 22.48 -11.04 -28.70
C LYS A 227 23.15 -10.58 -27.40
N ASP A 228 22.99 -9.31 -27.04
CA ASP A 228 23.63 -8.74 -25.84
C ASP A 228 23.01 -9.31 -24.55
N LEU A 229 21.79 -9.86 -24.64
CA LEU A 229 21.07 -10.48 -23.52
C LEU A 229 21.15 -12.02 -23.52
N ASN A 230 21.60 -12.64 -24.62
CA ASN A 230 21.68 -14.09 -24.73
C ASN A 230 23.05 -14.53 -25.28
N PRO A 231 23.97 -14.98 -24.40
CA PRO A 231 25.33 -15.35 -24.82
C PRO A 231 25.37 -16.58 -25.73
N HIS A 232 24.31 -17.39 -25.77
CA HIS A 232 24.23 -18.56 -26.66
C HIS A 232 23.75 -18.19 -28.06
N ARG A 233 23.41 -16.93 -28.31
CA ARG A 233 22.92 -16.50 -29.62
C ARG A 233 24.06 -16.15 -30.56
N THR A 234 24.08 -16.83 -31.71
CA THR A 234 25.13 -16.65 -32.71
C THR A 234 24.94 -15.38 -33.55
N THR A 235 23.69 -15.01 -33.86
CA THR A 235 23.32 -13.82 -34.64
C THR A 235 22.99 -12.62 -33.76
N GLN A 236 23.22 -11.40 -34.27
CA GLN A 236 22.88 -10.15 -33.57
C GLN A 236 21.38 -10.02 -33.28
N GLY A 237 20.57 -10.40 -34.29
CA GLY A 237 19.12 -10.27 -34.36
C GLY A 237 18.55 -8.93 -33.93
N ARG A 238 17.38 -8.90 -33.30
CA ARG A 238 16.57 -7.67 -33.23
C ARG A 238 17.18 -6.64 -32.27
N LEU A 239 17.13 -5.39 -32.69
CA LEU A 239 17.37 -4.22 -31.84
C LEU A 239 16.24 -4.10 -30.81
N LEU A 240 16.60 -4.16 -29.53
CA LEU A 240 15.67 -4.06 -28.41
C LEU A 240 15.55 -2.63 -27.91
N PHE A 241 16.69 -1.95 -27.74
CA PHE A 241 16.73 -0.56 -27.29
C PHE A 241 17.71 0.24 -28.12
N LYS A 242 17.33 1.46 -28.48
CA LYS A 242 18.21 2.38 -29.21
C LYS A 242 19.15 3.09 -28.25
N LYS A 243 20.32 3.47 -28.73
CA LYS A 243 21.19 4.42 -28.06
C LYS A 243 20.44 5.74 -27.79
N GLY A 244 20.71 6.35 -26.65
CA GLY A 244 20.15 7.65 -26.25
C GLY A 244 19.05 7.53 -25.20
N GLU A 245 18.37 8.66 -24.97
CA GLU A 245 17.28 8.77 -24.00
C GLU A 245 16.03 8.04 -24.49
N GLN A 246 15.45 7.23 -23.62
CA GLN A 246 14.15 6.60 -23.84
C GLN A 246 13.51 6.22 -22.51
N THR A 247 12.18 6.10 -22.51
CA THR A 247 11.43 5.60 -21.36
C THR A 247 11.29 4.09 -21.45
N VAL A 248 11.62 3.38 -20.36
CA VAL A 248 11.48 1.93 -20.23
C VAL A 248 10.52 1.61 -19.10
N ALA A 249 9.60 0.68 -19.31
CA ALA A 249 8.65 0.20 -18.30
C ALA A 249 8.78 -1.31 -18.10
N GLY A 250 8.12 -1.84 -17.07
CA GLY A 250 8.08 -3.25 -16.77
C GLY A 250 7.42 -4.04 -17.90
N GLN A 251 7.81 -5.31 -18.04
CA GLN A 251 7.14 -6.27 -18.93
C GLN A 251 6.46 -7.37 -18.13
#